data_AF-A0AA38Y0P6-F1
#
_entry.id   AF-A0AA38Y0P6-F1
#
_cell.length_a   1.000
_cell.length_b   1.000
_cell.length_c   1.000
_cell.angle_alpha   90.00
_cell.angle_beta   90.00
_cell.angle_gamma   90.00
#
_symmetry.space_group_name_H-M   'P 1'
#
loop_
_entity.id
_entity.type
_entity.pdbx_description
1 polymer ?
#
loop_
_entity_poly.entity_id
_entity_poly.type
_entity_poly.pdbx_seq_one_letter_code
_entity_poly.pdbx_strand_id
1 'polypeptide(L)'
;MLRHRQRVAPGLQARDDFRAVVYACPPASSSNGVGGHAPSATRSARWHSHPRAEEAEMTERPSYASYVASVNDDDDNPIPELSTFLGCLERIRAGEGADGQPWPDASLPAGRRVALSRVERAAVGMLTVAEMLHAIDRCRSMATPDRHLDDGVVEGLFFACRGLAELEVRMLNAMIIAALAASPAASVPYADCLLGNIQPGLSDHAVQLVQQACAAKHPDSFIASLELERNYSAQRQARFDAERAAVERAANAAAVAAQAAADREAARSQGAKSK
;
A
#
# COMPACT_ATOMS: atom_id res chain seq x y z
N MET A 1 -45.91 13.73 -25.15
CA MET A 1 -44.59 14.25 -25.56
C MET A 1 -44.06 15.17 -24.44
N LEU A 2 -43.26 14.62 -23.52
CA LEU A 2 -42.51 15.40 -22.53
C LEU A 2 -41.06 14.92 -22.56
N ARG A 3 -40.12 15.81 -22.87
CA ARG A 3 -38.68 15.55 -22.86
C ARG A 3 -38.17 15.69 -21.42
N HIS A 4 -37.69 14.59 -20.85
CA HIS A 4 -36.94 14.59 -19.60
C HIS A 4 -35.50 15.06 -19.86
N ARG A 5 -35.11 16.19 -19.27
CA ARG A 5 -33.69 16.60 -19.15
C ARG A 5 -33.02 15.76 -18.07
N GLN A 6 -32.10 14.88 -18.46
CA GLN A 6 -31.14 14.23 -17.58
C GLN A 6 -30.06 15.26 -17.21
N ARG A 7 -29.88 15.53 -15.90
CA ARG A 7 -28.69 16.22 -15.39
C ARG A 7 -27.58 15.19 -15.25
N VAL A 8 -26.52 15.35 -16.03
CA VAL A 8 -25.26 14.62 -15.89
C VAL A 8 -24.40 15.39 -14.87
N ALA A 9 -23.90 14.68 -13.86
CA ALA A 9 -22.93 15.20 -12.90
C ALA A 9 -21.56 15.38 -13.60
N PRO A 10 -20.79 16.44 -13.28
CA PRO A 10 -19.47 16.63 -13.87
C PRO A 10 -18.48 15.66 -13.23
N GLY A 11 -18.23 14.55 -13.92
CA GLY A 11 -17.10 13.66 -13.67
C GLY A 11 -15.85 14.17 -14.37
N LEU A 12 -14.71 13.94 -13.72
CA LEU A 12 -13.34 13.85 -14.25
C LEU A 12 -13.20 14.27 -15.73
N GLN A 13 -13.02 15.56 -15.97
CA GLN A 13 -12.65 16.07 -17.27
C GLN A 13 -11.12 16.12 -17.35
N ALA A 14 -10.57 15.19 -18.13
CA ALA A 14 -9.36 15.34 -18.94
C ALA A 14 -8.17 16.10 -18.34
N ARG A 15 -7.16 15.35 -17.86
CA ARG A 15 -5.76 15.79 -17.83
C ARG A 15 -5.00 15.23 -19.06
N ASP A 16 -5.65 15.29 -20.22
CA ASP A 16 -5.03 15.06 -21.54
C ASP A 16 -4.35 16.35 -22.01
N ASP A 17 -3.23 16.72 -21.39
CA ASP A 17 -2.34 17.79 -21.89
C ASP A 17 -0.90 17.59 -21.38
N PHE A 18 -0.39 16.36 -21.46
CA PHE A 18 1.04 16.07 -21.32
C PHE A 18 1.62 15.67 -22.67
N ARG A 19 1.70 16.64 -23.59
CA ARG A 19 2.40 16.45 -24.86
C ARG A 19 2.95 17.77 -25.40
N ALA A 20 4.21 18.09 -25.08
CA ALA A 20 5.13 18.78 -25.99
C ALA A 20 6.52 18.99 -25.35
N VAL A 21 7.41 18.01 -25.51
CA VAL A 21 8.83 18.30 -25.81
C VAL A 21 9.34 17.18 -26.72
N VAL A 22 9.02 17.28 -28.02
CA VAL A 22 9.71 16.51 -29.06
C VAL A 22 10.88 17.38 -29.52
N TYR A 23 12.09 17.12 -29.01
CA TYR A 23 13.28 17.68 -29.65
C TYR A 23 13.61 16.86 -30.90
N ALA A 24 13.41 17.50 -32.06
CA ALA A 24 13.91 17.03 -33.34
C ALA A 24 15.45 16.95 -33.29
N CYS A 25 16.02 15.83 -33.72
CA CYS A 25 17.45 15.67 -33.94
C CYS A 25 17.82 16.36 -35.28
N PRO A 26 18.66 17.41 -35.31
CA PRO A 26 19.09 18.02 -36.56
C PRO A 26 20.18 17.16 -37.24
N PRO A 27 20.32 17.21 -38.58
CA PRO A 27 21.33 16.43 -39.29
C PRO A 27 22.73 17.03 -39.09
N ALA A 28 23.71 16.14 -39.22
CA ALA A 28 25.12 16.35 -38.92
C ALA A 28 25.77 17.53 -39.65
N SER A 29 26.48 18.37 -38.90
CA SER A 29 27.58 19.18 -39.40
C SER A 29 28.88 18.77 -38.72
N SER A 30 29.77 18.20 -39.52
CA SER A 30 31.17 17.89 -39.24
C SER A 30 31.94 19.09 -38.68
N SER A 31 32.63 18.89 -37.56
CA SER A 31 33.93 19.54 -37.32
C SER A 31 34.75 18.77 -36.30
N ASN A 32 35.96 18.40 -36.71
CA ASN A 32 36.99 17.67 -35.99
C ASN A 32 37.41 18.34 -34.66
N GLY A 33 37.86 17.51 -33.70
CA GLY A 33 39.09 17.82 -32.97
C GLY A 33 39.11 17.63 -31.45
N VAL A 34 39.90 16.63 -31.05
CA VAL A 34 40.83 16.62 -29.89
C VAL A 34 40.30 16.22 -28.50
N GLY A 35 40.50 14.92 -28.21
CA GLY A 35 41.20 14.35 -27.06
C GLY A 35 41.06 14.95 -25.65
N GLY A 36 40.62 14.13 -24.70
CA GLY A 36 40.79 14.38 -23.26
C GLY A 36 40.31 13.19 -22.41
N HIS A 37 41.20 12.67 -21.56
CA HIS A 37 41.06 11.45 -20.76
C HIS A 37 39.81 11.35 -19.87
N ALA A 38 39.26 10.13 -19.79
CA ALA A 38 38.38 9.70 -18.70
C ALA A 38 39.16 9.52 -17.38
N PRO A 39 38.48 9.69 -16.24
CA PRO A 39 38.62 8.67 -15.23
C PRO A 39 37.27 8.22 -14.65
N SER A 40 37.10 6.90 -14.59
CA SER A 40 36.10 6.20 -13.80
C SER A 40 36.21 6.56 -12.32
N ALA A 41 35.08 6.89 -11.68
CA ALA A 41 34.96 6.86 -10.22
C ALA A 41 33.51 6.61 -9.81
N THR A 42 33.20 5.34 -9.56
CA THR A 42 32.08 4.86 -8.76
C THR A 42 32.17 5.44 -7.35
N ARG A 43 31.22 6.28 -6.94
CA ARG A 43 31.02 6.63 -5.52
C ARG A 43 29.59 6.32 -5.11
N SER A 44 29.43 5.13 -4.53
CA SER A 44 28.21 4.67 -3.88
C SER A 44 27.87 5.61 -2.70
N ALA A 45 26.78 6.37 -2.80
CA ALA A 45 26.26 7.16 -1.67
C ALA A 45 25.36 6.25 -0.82
N ARG A 46 25.92 5.77 0.29
CA ARG A 46 25.22 5.05 1.36
C ARG A 46 24.38 6.06 2.15
N TRP A 47 23.06 6.03 1.99
CA TRP A 47 22.15 6.80 2.84
C TRP A 47 22.07 6.15 4.22
N HIS A 48 22.65 6.81 5.22
CA HIS A 48 22.46 6.46 6.63
C HIS A 48 21.11 7.03 7.10
N SER A 49 20.19 6.14 7.46
CA SER A 49 18.98 6.45 8.20
C SER A 49 19.34 6.80 9.66
N HIS A 50 19.11 8.04 10.08
CA HIS A 50 19.16 8.41 11.49
C HIS A 50 17.80 8.18 12.17
N PRO A 51 17.77 7.62 13.40
CA PRO A 51 16.53 7.33 14.11
C PRO A 51 15.95 8.56 14.82
N ARG A 52 14.62 8.56 14.88
CA ARG A 52 13.71 9.18 15.87
C ARG A 52 14.40 9.94 17.02
N ALA A 53 14.30 11.27 16.98
CA ALA A 53 14.53 12.13 18.14
C ALA A 53 13.16 12.67 18.61
N GLU A 54 13.02 12.66 19.93
CA GLU A 54 11.84 12.98 20.73
C GLU A 54 11.24 14.36 20.50
N GLU A 55 9.97 14.42 20.91
CA GLU A 55 9.19 15.60 21.22
C GLU A 55 9.97 16.55 22.14
N ALA A 56 10.27 17.75 21.64
CA ALA A 56 10.56 18.92 22.46
C ALA A 56 10.01 20.16 21.76
N GLU A 57 8.80 20.54 22.20
CA GLU A 57 8.38 21.92 22.45
C GLU A 57 8.87 23.00 21.46
N MET A 58 8.02 23.32 20.48
CA MET A 58 8.03 24.64 19.86
C MET A 58 6.59 25.12 19.69
N THR A 59 6.17 25.89 20.69
CA THR A 59 4.97 26.71 20.78
C THR A 59 4.78 27.53 19.49
N GLU A 60 3.54 27.56 19.00
CA GLU A 60 3.03 28.44 17.92
C GLU A 60 3.73 28.38 16.55
N ARG A 61 3.25 27.48 15.67
CA ARG A 61 3.38 27.68 14.21
C ARG A 61 2.40 28.77 13.77
N PRO A 62 2.81 29.78 12.98
CA PRO A 62 1.87 30.78 12.50
C PRO A 62 0.82 30.12 11.60
N SER A 63 -0.44 30.52 11.80
CA SER A 63 -1.58 30.14 10.98
C SER A 63 -1.31 30.49 9.51
N TYR A 64 -1.28 29.47 8.65
CA TYR A 64 -1.04 29.55 7.20
C TYR A 64 -2.16 30.25 6.42
N ALA A 65 -3.07 30.97 7.07
CA ALA A 65 -4.23 31.60 6.44
C ALA A 65 -3.98 33.04 5.94
N SER A 66 -2.77 33.60 6.06
CA SER A 66 -2.57 35.05 5.88
C SER A 66 -1.87 35.51 4.59
N TYR A 67 -1.35 34.64 3.72
CA TYR A 67 -0.56 35.07 2.55
C TYR A 67 -1.33 35.13 1.22
N VAL A 68 -2.66 35.19 1.27
CA VAL A 68 -3.52 35.43 0.10
C VAL A 68 -4.07 36.86 0.02
N ALA A 69 -3.64 37.75 0.90
CA ALA A 69 -4.14 39.13 0.96
C ALA A 69 -3.01 40.17 0.97
N SER A 70 -2.28 40.28 -0.14
CA SER A 70 -1.66 41.54 -0.56
C SER A 70 -1.44 41.49 -2.07
N VAL A 71 -2.54 41.63 -2.81
CA VAL A 71 -2.52 42.04 -4.21
C VAL A 71 -2.41 43.56 -4.17
N ASN A 72 -1.23 44.12 -4.49
CA ASN A 72 -1.08 45.48 -4.99
C ASN A 72 0.27 45.60 -5.70
N ASP A 73 0.18 46.22 -6.89
CA ASP A 73 1.18 46.39 -7.94
C ASP A 73 2.49 47.04 -7.49
N ASP A 74 3.61 46.50 -7.98
CA ASP A 74 4.58 47.19 -8.84
C ASP A 74 5.73 46.22 -9.21
N ASP A 75 5.98 46.06 -10.52
CA ASP A 75 7.12 45.43 -11.22
C ASP A 75 7.48 43.94 -10.99
N ASP A 76 6.97 43.09 -11.88
CA ASP A 76 7.61 41.93 -12.56
C ASP A 76 8.71 41.13 -11.84
N ASN A 77 8.36 40.41 -10.77
CA ASN A 77 8.95 39.10 -10.50
C ASN A 77 7.99 38.23 -9.66
N PRO A 78 7.31 37.22 -10.24
CA PRO A 78 6.45 36.36 -9.46
C PRO A 78 7.34 35.44 -8.58
N ILE A 79 7.53 35.88 -7.33
CA ILE A 79 8.02 35.12 -6.18
C ILE A 79 9.52 34.73 -6.29
N PRO A 80 10.44 35.43 -5.58
CA PRO A 80 11.88 35.14 -5.57
C PRO A 80 12.27 33.72 -5.09
N GLU A 81 11.32 32.93 -4.59
CA GLU A 81 11.52 31.56 -4.14
C GLU A 81 11.56 30.51 -5.29
N LEU A 82 10.99 30.76 -6.48
CA LEU A 82 11.16 29.81 -7.61
C LEU A 82 12.47 30.01 -8.40
N SER A 83 13.10 31.17 -8.29
CA SER A 83 14.35 31.47 -9.01
C SER A 83 15.59 30.91 -8.32
N THR A 84 15.45 30.32 -7.13
CA THR A 84 16.58 29.76 -6.38
C THR A 84 16.44 28.26 -6.19
N PHE A 85 17.55 27.54 -6.31
CA PHE A 85 17.61 26.10 -6.04
C PHE A 85 17.08 25.75 -4.64
N LEU A 86 17.35 26.60 -3.65
CA LEU A 86 16.88 26.40 -2.28
C LEU A 86 15.35 26.49 -2.18
N GLY A 87 14.72 27.50 -2.79
CA GLY A 87 13.26 27.61 -2.78
C GLY A 87 12.58 26.49 -3.57
N CYS A 88 13.18 26.00 -4.66
CA CYS A 88 12.73 24.77 -5.32
C CYS A 88 12.78 23.55 -4.38
N LEU A 89 13.86 23.38 -3.61
CA LEU A 89 13.96 22.27 -2.65
C LEU A 89 12.95 22.38 -1.50
N GLU A 90 12.70 23.59 -0.99
CA GLU A 90 11.73 23.83 0.06
C GLU A 90 10.32 23.46 -0.38
N ARG A 91 9.93 23.89 -1.59
CA ARG A 91 8.68 23.52 -2.25
C ARG A 91 8.54 22.00 -2.51
N ILE A 92 9.61 21.36 -2.98
CA ILE A 92 9.67 19.90 -3.13
C ILE A 92 9.43 19.20 -1.79
N ARG A 93 10.04 19.69 -0.70
CA ARG A 93 9.91 19.13 0.65
C ARG A 93 8.53 19.41 1.27
N ALA A 94 7.95 20.57 0.97
CA ALA A 94 6.62 20.98 1.40
C ALA A 94 5.50 20.10 0.82
N GLY A 95 5.78 19.33 -0.23
CA GLY A 95 4.85 18.34 -0.77
C GLY A 95 4.03 18.86 -1.94
N GLU A 96 4.65 19.64 -2.83
CA GLU A 96 4.05 19.93 -4.13
C GLU A 96 3.89 18.67 -4.98
N GLY A 97 2.97 18.71 -5.94
CA GLY A 97 2.78 17.66 -6.93
C GLY A 97 3.89 17.64 -7.96
N ALA A 98 3.64 16.92 -9.06
CA ALA A 98 4.53 16.88 -10.21
C ALA A 98 4.51 18.20 -11.02
N ASP A 99 3.38 18.91 -11.00
CA ASP A 99 3.16 20.21 -11.66
C ASP A 99 3.68 21.39 -10.84
N GLY A 100 4.32 21.13 -9.70
CA GLY A 100 4.78 22.16 -8.77
C GLY A 100 3.64 22.85 -8.02
N GLN A 101 2.41 22.34 -8.06
CA GLN A 101 1.29 22.90 -7.32
C GLN A 101 0.92 22.03 -6.11
N PRO A 102 0.32 22.59 -5.05
CA PRO A 102 -0.24 21.79 -3.99
C PRO A 102 -1.44 20.96 -4.51
N TRP A 103 -1.75 19.86 -3.82
CA TRP A 103 -2.93 19.06 -4.16
C TRP A 103 -4.21 19.92 -4.19
N PRO A 104 -5.04 19.85 -5.25
CA PRO A 104 -6.11 20.81 -5.49
C PRO A 104 -7.27 20.72 -4.49
N ASP A 105 -7.47 19.55 -3.87
CA ASP A 105 -8.56 19.37 -2.91
C ASP A 105 -8.19 19.90 -1.52
N ALA A 106 -8.47 21.18 -1.29
CA ALA A 106 -8.25 21.86 -0.01
C ALA A 106 -9.11 21.32 1.14
N SER A 107 -10.19 20.56 0.84
CA SER A 107 -11.04 19.95 1.88
C SER A 107 -10.35 18.80 2.62
N LEU A 108 -9.31 18.22 2.02
CA LEU A 108 -8.52 17.17 2.64
C LEU A 108 -7.57 17.75 3.71
N PRO A 109 -7.29 17.00 4.80
CA PRO A 109 -6.26 17.38 5.75
C PRO A 109 -4.90 17.63 5.08
N ALA A 110 -4.14 18.61 5.56
CA ALA A 110 -2.87 19.02 4.96
C ALA A 110 -1.87 17.85 4.79
N GLY A 111 -1.76 16.97 5.79
CA GLY A 111 -0.91 15.78 5.70
C GLY A 111 -1.31 14.81 4.57
N ARG A 112 -2.62 14.69 4.30
CA ARG A 112 -3.14 13.84 3.21
C ARG A 112 -2.88 14.45 1.84
N ARG A 113 -3.00 15.77 1.72
CA ARG A 113 -2.63 16.50 0.49
C ARG A 113 -1.16 16.31 0.14
N VAL A 114 -0.26 16.45 1.12
CA VAL A 114 1.18 16.20 0.94
C VAL A 114 1.46 14.76 0.53
N ALA A 115 0.77 13.78 1.12
CA ALA A 115 0.93 12.37 0.75
C ALA A 115 0.49 12.12 -0.71
N LEU A 116 -0.67 12.66 -1.11
CA LEU A 116 -1.19 12.55 -2.48
C LEU A 116 -0.25 13.18 -3.51
N SER A 117 0.24 14.40 -3.25
CA SER A 117 1.21 15.06 -4.11
C SER A 117 2.51 14.26 -4.29
N ARG A 118 3.00 13.61 -3.21
CA ARG A 118 4.20 12.75 -3.27
C ARG A 118 3.96 11.50 -4.12
N VAL A 119 2.78 10.90 -4.04
CA VAL A 119 2.38 9.77 -4.88
C VAL A 119 2.29 10.19 -6.35
N GLU A 120 1.62 11.31 -6.64
CA GLU A 120 1.53 11.85 -8.00
C GLU A 120 2.91 12.13 -8.59
N ARG A 121 3.82 12.75 -7.81
CA ARG A 121 5.21 12.99 -8.25
C ARG A 121 5.98 11.69 -8.50
N ALA A 122 5.82 10.68 -7.65
CA ALA A 122 6.44 9.38 -7.86
C ALA A 122 5.94 8.73 -9.16
N ALA A 123 4.64 8.80 -9.44
CA ALA A 123 4.01 8.25 -10.64
C ALA A 123 4.51 8.93 -11.91
N VAL A 124 4.57 10.25 -11.92
CA VAL A 124 5.14 11.00 -13.05
C VAL A 124 6.63 10.68 -13.23
N GLY A 125 7.38 10.50 -12.14
CA GLY A 125 8.77 10.06 -12.18
C GLY A 125 8.92 8.67 -12.81
N MET A 126 8.06 7.72 -12.46
CA MET A 126 8.08 6.37 -13.03
C MET A 126 7.76 6.38 -14.52
N LEU A 127 6.74 7.15 -14.94
CA LEU A 127 6.39 7.32 -16.35
C LEU A 127 7.57 7.87 -17.14
N THR A 128 8.24 8.90 -16.62
CA THR A 128 9.43 9.48 -17.25
C THR A 128 10.54 8.43 -17.45
N VAL A 129 10.80 7.60 -16.45
CA VAL A 129 11.81 6.52 -16.55
C VAL A 129 11.37 5.46 -17.57
N ALA A 130 10.09 5.10 -17.61
CA ALA A 130 9.56 4.15 -18.59
C ALA A 130 9.68 4.69 -20.03
N GLU A 131 9.41 5.99 -20.25
CA GLU A 131 9.60 6.65 -21.53
C GLU A 131 11.06 6.64 -21.97
N MET A 132 12.00 6.91 -21.04
CA MET A 132 13.43 6.80 -21.32
C MET A 132 13.81 5.38 -21.75
N LEU A 133 13.34 4.35 -21.04
CA LEU A 133 13.58 2.95 -21.38
C LEU A 133 13.00 2.59 -22.76
N HIS A 134 11.81 3.11 -23.09
CA HIS A 134 11.21 2.91 -24.41
C HIS A 134 12.00 3.60 -25.52
N ALA A 135 12.48 4.82 -25.27
CA ALA A 135 13.33 5.55 -26.21
C ALA A 135 14.66 4.80 -26.46
N ILE A 136 15.24 4.21 -25.42
CA ILE A 136 16.45 3.37 -25.51
C ILE A 136 16.21 2.16 -26.42
N ASP A 137 15.11 1.45 -26.21
CA ASP A 137 14.74 0.28 -27.03
C ASP A 137 14.57 0.66 -28.52
N ARG A 138 13.90 1.80 -28.79
CA ARG A 138 13.78 2.33 -30.15
C ARG A 138 15.13 2.72 -30.76
N CYS A 139 16.00 3.34 -29.97
CA CYS A 139 17.35 3.71 -30.40
C CYS A 139 18.20 2.48 -30.75
N ARG A 140 18.05 1.37 -30.03
CA ARG A 140 18.74 0.11 -30.38
C ARG A 140 18.39 -0.40 -31.78
N SER A 141 17.17 -0.15 -32.24
CA SER A 141 16.70 -0.56 -33.57
C SER A 141 17.07 0.40 -34.70
N MET A 142 17.31 1.68 -34.39
CA MET A 142 17.40 2.77 -35.40
C MET A 142 18.73 3.51 -35.43
N ALA A 143 19.50 3.48 -34.33
CA ALA A 143 20.71 4.27 -34.16
C ALA A 143 21.97 3.41 -34.23
N THR A 144 23.09 4.04 -34.59
CA THR A 144 24.41 3.43 -34.53
C THR A 144 24.82 3.14 -33.07
N PRO A 145 25.63 2.10 -32.80
CA PRO A 145 25.95 1.67 -31.43
C PRO A 145 26.61 2.74 -30.54
N ASP A 146 27.34 3.69 -31.13
CA ASP A 146 27.94 4.84 -30.44
C ASP A 146 26.91 5.82 -29.86
N ARG A 147 25.66 5.73 -30.31
CA ARG A 147 24.53 6.54 -29.84
C ARG A 147 23.62 5.79 -28.88
N HIS A 148 23.95 4.55 -28.55
CA HIS A 148 23.22 3.80 -27.54
C HIS A 148 23.64 4.28 -26.15
N LEU A 149 22.68 4.32 -25.23
CA LEU A 149 22.98 4.53 -23.83
C LEU A 149 23.78 3.33 -23.29
N ASP A 150 24.76 3.62 -22.45
CA ASP A 150 25.58 2.60 -21.79
C ASP A 150 24.69 1.63 -21.00
N ASP A 151 25.02 0.33 -21.06
CA ASP A 151 24.21 -0.73 -20.42
C ASP A 151 24.10 -0.52 -18.90
N GLY A 152 25.10 0.08 -18.25
CA GLY A 152 25.03 0.44 -16.83
C GLY A 152 24.01 1.54 -16.54
N VAL A 153 23.80 2.48 -17.46
CA VAL A 153 22.74 3.50 -17.34
C VAL A 153 21.37 2.86 -17.55
N VAL A 154 21.24 1.96 -18.53
CA VAL A 154 20.00 1.21 -18.77
C VAL A 154 19.60 0.40 -17.53
N GLU A 155 20.56 -0.33 -16.94
CA GLU A 155 20.34 -1.10 -15.71
C GLU A 155 19.97 -0.18 -14.53
N GLY A 156 20.64 0.97 -14.39
CA GLY A 156 20.29 1.98 -13.40
C GLY A 156 18.86 2.51 -13.52
N LEU A 157 18.37 2.71 -14.74
CA LEU A 157 16.99 3.12 -15.01
C LEU A 157 15.99 2.02 -14.62
N PHE A 158 16.29 0.74 -14.87
CA PHE A 158 15.46 -0.36 -14.40
C PHE A 158 15.38 -0.42 -12.87
N PHE A 159 16.50 -0.22 -12.17
CA PHE A 159 16.48 -0.13 -10.70
C PHE A 159 15.69 1.06 -10.18
N ALA A 160 15.80 2.23 -10.83
CA ALA A 160 15.01 3.40 -10.47
C ALA A 160 13.51 3.17 -10.67
N CYS A 161 13.11 2.59 -11.81
CA CYS A 161 11.72 2.25 -12.11
C CYS A 161 11.13 1.30 -11.05
N ARG A 162 11.88 0.23 -10.72
CA ARG A 162 11.48 -0.71 -9.67
C ARG A 162 11.35 -0.03 -8.30
N GLY A 163 12.33 0.79 -7.92
CA GLY A 163 12.31 1.50 -6.63
C GLY A 163 11.12 2.44 -6.49
N LEU A 164 10.76 3.15 -7.56
CA LEU A 164 9.57 4.00 -7.62
C LEU A 164 8.28 3.19 -7.53
N ALA A 165 8.20 2.04 -8.22
CA ALA A 165 7.02 1.17 -8.17
C ALA A 165 6.79 0.58 -6.78
N GLU A 166 7.85 0.13 -6.10
CA GLU A 166 7.72 -0.35 -4.72
C GLU A 166 7.27 0.75 -3.75
N LEU A 167 7.71 1.99 -3.98
CA LEU A 167 7.31 3.13 -3.17
C LEU A 167 5.82 3.46 -3.36
N GLU A 168 5.35 3.48 -4.60
CA GLU A 168 3.93 3.70 -4.91
C GLU A 168 3.02 2.64 -4.31
N VAL A 169 3.38 1.36 -4.42
CA VAL A 169 2.60 0.28 -3.82
C VAL A 169 2.52 0.44 -2.30
N ARG A 170 3.63 0.78 -1.63
CA ARG A 170 3.64 1.04 -0.18
C ARG A 170 2.76 2.25 0.18
N MET A 171 2.87 3.35 -0.56
CA MET A 171 2.09 4.56 -0.28
C MET A 171 0.60 4.38 -0.57
N LEU A 172 0.24 3.69 -1.66
CA LEU A 172 -1.13 3.36 -2.00
C LEU A 172 -1.76 2.46 -0.93
N ASN A 173 -1.06 1.41 -0.49
CA ASN A 173 -1.53 0.53 0.58
C ASN A 173 -1.76 1.31 1.89
N ALA A 174 -0.82 2.17 2.27
CA ALA A 174 -0.96 3.02 3.46
C ALA A 174 -2.17 3.98 3.33
N MET A 175 -2.38 4.55 2.16
CA MET A 175 -3.51 5.44 1.88
C MET A 175 -4.86 4.71 1.88
N ILE A 176 -4.94 3.49 1.35
CA ILE A 176 -6.15 2.67 1.40
C ILE A 176 -6.50 2.35 2.87
N ILE A 177 -5.51 1.93 3.67
CA ILE A 177 -5.70 1.67 5.11
C ILE A 177 -6.19 2.94 5.82
N ALA A 178 -5.56 4.08 5.56
CA ALA A 178 -5.94 5.36 6.17
C ALA A 178 -7.33 5.85 5.72
N ALA A 179 -7.70 5.65 4.45
CA ALA A 179 -9.02 6.01 3.93
C ALA A 179 -10.14 5.14 4.52
N LEU A 180 -9.89 3.83 4.66
CA LEU A 180 -10.81 2.90 5.33
C LEU A 180 -10.98 3.25 6.82
N ALA A 181 -9.89 3.64 7.49
CA ALA A 181 -9.91 4.09 8.89
C ALA A 181 -10.66 5.41 9.10
N ALA A 182 -10.61 6.34 8.13
CA ALA A 182 -11.22 7.67 8.23
C ALA A 182 -12.73 7.72 7.89
N SER A 183 -13.32 6.63 7.42
CA SER A 183 -14.76 6.56 7.13
C SER A 183 -15.57 6.67 8.46
N PRO A 184 -16.60 7.52 8.56
CA PRO A 184 -17.24 7.85 9.83
C PRO A 184 -17.70 6.59 10.57
N ALA A 185 -17.22 6.46 11.80
CA ALA A 185 -17.64 5.41 12.72
C ALA A 185 -19.07 5.70 13.18
N ALA A 186 -20.06 5.26 12.41
CA ALA A 186 -21.18 4.63 13.07
C ALA A 186 -20.60 3.40 13.79
N SER A 187 -21.02 3.16 15.03
CA SER A 187 -20.57 2.11 15.95
C SER A 187 -20.83 0.69 15.43
N VAL A 188 -20.20 0.34 14.32
CA VAL A 188 -20.41 -0.88 13.57
C VAL A 188 -19.27 -1.83 13.96
N PRO A 189 -19.55 -3.01 14.54
CA PRO A 189 -18.52 -3.94 15.04
C PRO A 189 -17.61 -4.46 13.91
N TYR A 190 -16.42 -4.93 14.26
CA TYR A 190 -15.41 -5.51 13.35
C TYR A 190 -16.02 -6.44 12.29
N ALA A 191 -16.95 -7.30 12.68
CA ALA A 191 -17.65 -8.24 11.78
C ALA A 191 -18.43 -7.52 10.66
N ASP A 192 -19.16 -6.46 11.00
CA ASP A 192 -19.95 -5.70 10.02
C ASP A 192 -19.05 -4.86 9.11
N CYS A 193 -17.91 -4.36 9.62
CA CYS A 193 -16.86 -3.75 8.80
C CYS A 193 -16.33 -4.72 7.75
N LEU A 194 -16.05 -5.98 8.13
CA LEU A 194 -15.63 -7.01 7.19
C LEU A 194 -16.71 -7.31 6.15
N LEU A 195 -17.96 -7.51 6.59
CA LEU A 195 -19.09 -7.85 5.71
C LEU A 195 -19.38 -6.74 4.68
N GLY A 196 -19.16 -5.48 5.03
CA GLY A 196 -19.32 -4.36 4.11
C GLY A 196 -18.21 -4.23 3.05
N ASN A 197 -17.03 -4.81 3.29
CA ASN A 197 -15.84 -4.59 2.45
C ASN A 197 -15.30 -5.85 1.76
N ILE A 198 -15.54 -7.04 2.30
CA ILE A 198 -15.13 -8.30 1.68
C ILE A 198 -16.19 -8.71 0.66
N GLN A 199 -15.80 -8.73 -0.61
CA GLN A 199 -16.64 -9.23 -1.71
C GLN A 199 -16.05 -10.51 -2.32
N PRO A 200 -16.90 -11.35 -2.95
CA PRO A 200 -16.42 -12.48 -3.74
C PRO A 200 -15.48 -11.98 -4.85
N GLY A 201 -14.30 -12.61 -4.98
CA GLY A 201 -13.31 -12.26 -6.01
C GLY A 201 -12.18 -11.33 -5.57
N LEU A 202 -12.15 -10.90 -4.30
CA LEU A 202 -10.94 -10.28 -3.74
C LEU A 202 -9.79 -11.28 -3.68
N SER A 203 -8.57 -10.80 -3.94
CA SER A 203 -7.36 -11.59 -3.70
C SER A 203 -7.11 -11.76 -2.19
N ASP A 204 -6.42 -12.83 -1.79
CA ASP A 204 -6.10 -13.09 -0.38
C ASP A 204 -5.37 -11.91 0.27
N HIS A 205 -4.49 -11.23 -0.49
CA HIS A 205 -3.79 -10.04 -0.01
C HIS A 205 -4.75 -8.87 0.22
N ALA A 206 -5.73 -8.65 -0.67
CA ALA A 206 -6.74 -7.62 -0.48
C ALA A 206 -7.62 -7.93 0.75
N VAL A 207 -7.98 -9.20 0.97
CA VAL A 207 -8.72 -9.61 2.18
C VAL A 207 -7.92 -9.31 3.45
N GLN A 208 -6.63 -9.62 3.47
CA GLN A 208 -5.76 -9.32 4.62
C GLN A 208 -5.68 -7.82 4.91
N LEU A 209 -5.57 -6.97 3.87
CA LEU A 209 -5.55 -5.52 4.03
C LEU A 209 -6.87 -4.99 4.62
N VAL A 210 -8.01 -5.53 4.16
CA VAL A 210 -9.34 -5.18 4.71
C VAL A 210 -9.44 -5.60 6.18
N GLN A 211 -8.98 -6.81 6.53
CA GLN A 211 -8.98 -7.28 7.92
C GLN A 211 -8.14 -6.38 8.83
N GLN A 212 -6.91 -6.02 8.42
CA GLN A 212 -6.05 -5.12 9.18
C GLN A 212 -6.67 -3.74 9.36
N ALA A 213 -7.28 -3.18 8.30
CA ALA A 213 -7.94 -1.88 8.37
C ALA A 213 -9.16 -1.91 9.31
N CYS A 214 -10.00 -2.95 9.25
CA CYS A 214 -11.15 -3.10 10.15
C CYS A 214 -10.72 -3.33 11.60
N ALA A 215 -9.65 -4.10 11.85
CA ALA A 215 -9.13 -4.33 13.19
C ALA A 215 -8.55 -3.05 13.81
N ALA A 216 -7.80 -2.25 13.03
CA ALA A 216 -7.28 -0.96 13.48
C ALA A 216 -8.40 0.03 13.82
N LYS A 217 -9.53 -0.04 13.11
CA LYS A 217 -10.68 0.83 13.32
C LYS A 217 -11.54 0.42 14.53
N HIS A 218 -11.62 -0.88 14.83
CA HIS A 218 -12.50 -1.43 15.87
C HIS A 218 -11.78 -2.42 16.80
N PRO A 219 -10.75 -1.97 17.55
CA PRO A 219 -9.86 -2.86 18.30
C PRO A 219 -10.59 -3.70 19.35
N ASP A 220 -11.50 -3.11 20.13
CA ASP A 220 -12.20 -3.84 21.20
C ASP A 220 -13.11 -4.95 20.65
N SER A 221 -13.85 -4.65 19.57
CA SER A 221 -14.71 -5.66 18.92
C SER A 221 -13.90 -6.73 18.18
N PHE A 222 -12.70 -6.40 17.71
CA PHE A 222 -11.77 -7.35 17.14
C PHE A 222 -11.26 -8.33 18.21
N ILE A 223 -10.85 -7.82 19.38
CA ILE A 223 -10.45 -8.68 20.50
C ILE A 223 -11.60 -9.57 20.96
N ALA A 224 -12.82 -9.02 21.10
CA ALA A 224 -14.00 -9.80 21.43
C ALA A 224 -14.29 -10.91 20.40
N SER A 225 -14.07 -10.63 19.10
CA SER A 225 -14.19 -11.63 18.03
C SER A 225 -13.16 -12.75 18.17
N LEU A 226 -11.91 -12.43 18.50
CA LEU A 226 -10.85 -13.43 18.72
C LEU A 226 -11.13 -14.30 19.95
N GLU A 227 -11.65 -13.71 21.02
CA GLU A 227 -12.06 -14.46 22.21
C GLU A 227 -13.22 -15.41 21.91
N LEU A 228 -14.20 -14.95 21.13
CA LEU A 228 -15.32 -15.78 20.69
C LEU A 228 -14.85 -16.99 19.86
N GLU A 229 -13.92 -16.80 18.92
CA GLU A 229 -13.35 -17.89 18.13
C GLU A 229 -12.60 -18.92 18.99
N ARG A 230 -11.84 -18.44 19.99
CA ARG A 230 -11.18 -19.30 20.97
C ARG A 230 -12.19 -20.10 21.78
N ASN A 231 -13.25 -19.46 22.26
CA ASN A 231 -14.30 -20.11 23.04
C ASN A 231 -15.04 -21.18 22.23
N TYR A 232 -15.44 -20.89 21.00
CA TYR A 232 -16.06 -21.88 20.12
C TYR A 232 -15.13 -23.05 19.81
N SER A 233 -13.84 -22.78 19.62
CA SER A 233 -12.85 -23.83 19.37
C SER A 233 -12.65 -24.72 20.60
N ALA A 234 -12.55 -24.13 21.79
CA ALA A 234 -12.48 -24.87 23.04
C ALA A 234 -13.75 -25.70 23.28
N GLN A 235 -14.92 -25.14 22.97
CA GLN A 235 -16.20 -25.85 23.10
C GLN A 235 -16.30 -27.05 22.16
N ARG A 236 -15.88 -26.90 20.90
CA ARG A 236 -15.82 -28.03 19.94
C ARG A 236 -14.89 -29.13 20.45
N GLN A 237 -13.71 -28.76 20.92
CA GLN A 237 -12.74 -29.72 21.46
C GLN A 237 -13.30 -30.47 22.68
N ALA A 238 -13.88 -29.73 23.65
CA ALA A 238 -14.49 -30.32 24.83
C ALA A 238 -15.63 -31.29 24.47
N ARG A 239 -16.41 -30.99 23.43
CA ARG A 239 -17.45 -31.89 22.93
C ARG A 239 -16.87 -33.18 22.37
N PHE A 240 -15.83 -33.10 21.54
CA PHE A 240 -15.14 -34.28 21.00
C PHE A 240 -14.53 -35.14 22.11
N ASP A 241 -13.88 -34.50 23.09
CA ASP A 241 -13.27 -35.20 24.22
C ASP A 241 -14.32 -35.87 25.11
N ALA A 242 -15.47 -35.21 25.34
CA ALA A 242 -16.58 -35.80 26.07
C ALA A 242 -17.21 -37.00 25.35
N GLU A 243 -17.37 -36.91 24.02
CA GLU A 243 -17.86 -38.03 23.19
C GLU A 243 -16.87 -39.19 23.23
N ARG A 244 -15.57 -38.93 23.10
CA ARG A 244 -14.52 -39.94 23.22
C ARG A 244 -14.53 -40.62 24.59
N ALA A 245 -14.59 -39.85 25.68
CA ALA A 245 -14.64 -40.39 27.03
C ALA A 245 -15.93 -41.19 27.29
N ALA A 246 -17.04 -40.84 26.64
CA ALA A 246 -18.27 -41.62 26.71
C ALA A 246 -18.15 -42.97 25.99
N VAL A 247 -17.53 -42.98 24.81
CA VAL A 247 -17.24 -44.22 24.06
C VAL A 247 -16.29 -45.12 24.85
N GLU A 248 -15.22 -44.57 25.43
CA GLU A 248 -14.27 -45.32 26.26
C GLU A 248 -14.96 -45.92 27.50
N ARG A 249 -15.81 -45.16 28.19
CA ARG A 249 -16.60 -45.67 29.32
C ARG A 249 -17.57 -46.78 28.91
N ALA A 250 -18.23 -46.64 27.76
CA ALA A 250 -19.15 -47.67 27.24
C ALA A 250 -18.40 -48.95 26.87
N ALA A 251 -17.24 -48.83 26.22
CA ALA A 251 -16.38 -49.96 25.89
C ALA A 251 -15.88 -50.70 27.14
N ASN A 252 -15.43 -49.96 28.16
CA ASN A 252 -15.00 -50.55 29.43
C ASN A 252 -16.16 -51.26 30.14
N ALA A 253 -17.36 -50.66 30.16
CA ALA A 253 -18.54 -51.30 30.75
C ALA A 253 -18.94 -52.59 30.00
N ALA A 254 -18.86 -52.58 28.67
CA ALA A 254 -19.13 -53.76 27.85
C ALA A 254 -18.11 -54.88 28.10
N ALA A 255 -16.82 -54.53 28.23
CA ALA A 255 -15.76 -55.49 28.58
C ALA A 255 -15.99 -56.13 29.95
N VAL A 256 -16.35 -55.34 30.97
CA VAL A 256 -16.69 -55.86 32.31
C VAL A 256 -17.91 -56.78 32.26
N ALA A 257 -18.95 -56.40 31.52
CA ALA A 257 -20.15 -57.23 31.37
C ALA A 257 -19.85 -58.56 30.66
N ALA A 258 -18.97 -58.54 29.64
CA ALA A 258 -18.52 -59.73 28.93
C ALA A 258 -17.74 -60.68 29.85
N GLN A 259 -16.81 -60.15 30.66
CA GLN A 259 -16.05 -60.95 31.63
C GLN A 259 -16.98 -61.60 32.66
N ALA A 260 -17.93 -60.84 33.22
CA ALA A 260 -18.89 -61.37 34.18
C ALA A 260 -19.83 -62.43 33.58
N ALA A 261 -20.10 -62.39 32.27
CA ALA A 261 -20.83 -63.45 31.58
C ALA A 261 -19.97 -64.72 31.45
N ALA A 262 -18.71 -64.58 31.02
CA ALA A 262 -17.77 -65.69 30.92
C ALA A 262 -17.53 -66.39 32.27
N ASP A 263 -17.36 -65.63 33.35
CA ASP A 263 -17.17 -66.18 34.70
C ASP A 263 -18.40 -66.98 35.18
N ARG A 264 -19.61 -66.52 34.85
CA ARG A 264 -20.86 -67.24 35.15
C ARG A 264 -20.96 -68.54 34.38
N GLU A 265 -20.53 -68.57 33.12
CA GLU A 265 -20.49 -69.78 32.30
C GLU A 265 -19.45 -70.78 32.83
N ALA A 266 -18.26 -70.29 33.20
CA ALA A 266 -17.21 -71.10 33.82
C ALA A 266 -17.72 -71.75 35.12
N ALA A 267 -18.37 -70.99 36.01
CA ALA A 267 -18.94 -71.52 37.25
C ALA A 267 -20.01 -72.60 37.00
N ARG A 268 -20.88 -72.41 36.00
CA ARG A 268 -21.87 -73.43 35.59
C ARG A 268 -21.21 -74.72 35.12
N SER A 269 -20.15 -74.61 34.32
CA SER A 269 -19.42 -75.79 33.81
C SER A 269 -18.66 -76.56 34.89
N GLN A 270 -18.15 -75.87 35.92
CA GLN A 270 -17.49 -76.50 37.07
C GLN A 270 -18.49 -77.22 37.99
N GLY A 271 -19.63 -76.58 38.28
CA GLY A 271 -20.70 -77.20 39.09
C GLY A 271 -21.31 -78.45 38.45
N ALA A 272 -21.30 -78.54 37.10
CA ALA A 272 -21.74 -79.73 36.36
C ALA A 272 -20.73 -80.89 36.42
N LYS A 273 -19.44 -80.63 36.69
CA LYS A 273 -18.40 -81.67 36.83
C LYS A 273 -18.28 -82.25 38.24
N SER A 274 -18.92 -81.62 39.24
CA SER A 274 -18.85 -82.02 40.66
C SER A 274 -20.08 -82.82 41.15
N LYS A 275 -20.99 -83.20 40.24
CA LYS A 275 -22.10 -84.12 40.49
C LYS A 275 -21.89 -85.40 39.70
#